data_AF-A0A0B0SEV4-F1
#
_entry.id   AF-A0A0B0SEV4-F1
#
_cell.length_a   1.000
_cell.length_b   1.000
_cell.length_c   1.000
_cell.angle_alpha   90.00
_cell.angle_beta   90.00
_cell.angle_gamma   90.00
#
_symmetry.space_group_name_H-M   'P 1'
#
loop_
_entity.id
_entity.type
_entity.pdbx_description
1 polymer ?
#
loop_
_entity_poly.entity_id
_entity_poly.type
_entity_poly.pdbx_seq_one_letter_code
_entity_poly.pdbx_strand_id
1 'polypeptide(L)'
;MKRLLALLFLLGLALAQAPAYPENTLGVGYAPDKGAYLQGSLLLPFSPLGIDTGLDAEALLSPSPEVYALLKANLFPGLVLGDFYTSLGLGLDLRYPLGAHVGPVASLELPGGALSGTLGLGYQTGSGLHLAWGLGLRLYLEPLALEAATSDRFPFRLSLLYLF
;
A
#
# COMPACT_ATOMS: atom_id res chain seq x y z
N MET A 1 21.17 -26.07 -25.10
CA MET A 1 20.68 -24.76 -25.55
C MET A 1 19.21 -24.51 -25.19
N LYS A 2 18.25 -25.34 -25.63
CA LYS A 2 16.81 -25.14 -25.29
C LYS A 2 16.51 -25.10 -23.78
N ARG A 3 17.23 -25.89 -22.97
CA ARG A 3 17.06 -25.90 -21.50
C ARG A 3 17.66 -24.68 -20.80
N LEU A 4 18.73 -24.09 -21.35
CA LEU A 4 19.32 -22.85 -20.83
C LEU A 4 18.44 -21.64 -21.19
N LEU A 5 17.87 -21.62 -22.40
CA LEU A 5 16.87 -20.63 -22.79
C LEU A 5 15.59 -20.74 -21.96
N ALA A 6 15.12 -21.95 -21.67
CA ALA A 6 14.00 -22.17 -20.75
C ALA A 6 14.35 -21.79 -19.31
N LEU A 7 15.58 -22.06 -18.84
CA LEU A 7 16.05 -21.61 -17.52
C LEU A 7 16.26 -20.11 -17.46
N LEU A 8 16.68 -19.43 -18.53
CA LEU A 8 16.82 -17.98 -18.62
C LEU A 8 15.47 -17.29 -18.84
N PHE A 9 14.50 -17.97 -19.45
CA PHE A 9 13.11 -17.52 -19.55
C PHE A 9 12.38 -17.73 -18.22
N LEU A 10 12.64 -18.82 -17.50
CA LEU A 10 12.14 -19.07 -16.15
C LEU A 10 12.89 -18.24 -15.10
N LEU A 11 14.19 -17.95 -15.27
CA LEU A 11 14.90 -16.92 -14.50
C LEU A 11 14.40 -15.54 -14.89
N GLY A 12 14.03 -15.30 -16.15
CA GLY A 12 13.39 -14.07 -16.60
C GLY A 12 11.97 -13.92 -16.05
N LEU A 13 11.27 -15.02 -15.75
CA LEU A 13 9.99 -15.04 -15.03
C LEU A 13 10.19 -15.04 -13.50
N ALA A 14 11.36 -15.45 -12.99
CA ALA A 14 11.73 -15.40 -11.57
C ALA A 14 12.53 -14.15 -11.18
N LEU A 15 12.94 -13.33 -12.16
CA LEU A 15 13.65 -12.06 -12.04
C LEU A 15 12.95 -10.93 -12.80
N ALA A 16 11.79 -11.19 -13.41
CA ALA A 16 10.81 -10.14 -13.72
C ALA A 16 10.13 -9.74 -12.41
N GLN A 17 10.89 -8.92 -11.67
CA GLN A 17 10.48 -7.82 -10.81
C GLN A 17 9.04 -7.90 -10.30
N ALA A 18 8.87 -7.98 -8.98
CA ALA A 18 7.59 -7.71 -8.34
C ALA A 18 7.26 -6.23 -8.48
N PRO A 19 6.20 -5.82 -9.22
CA PRO A 19 5.75 -4.44 -9.20
C PRO A 19 4.77 -4.18 -8.05
N ALA A 20 5.12 -3.31 -7.10
CA ALA A 20 4.13 -2.57 -6.31
C ALA A 20 3.11 -3.43 -5.51
N TYR A 21 3.59 -4.55 -4.96
CA TYR A 21 2.83 -5.58 -4.26
C TYR A 21 2.57 -5.24 -2.79
N PRO A 22 1.57 -5.89 -2.15
CA PRO A 22 1.49 -6.00 -0.70
C PRO A 22 2.79 -6.59 -0.15
N GLU A 23 3.64 -5.76 0.42
CA GLU A 23 4.81 -6.20 1.17
C GLU A 23 4.39 -6.48 2.60
N ASN A 24 4.95 -7.52 3.22
CA ASN A 24 4.75 -7.65 4.66
C ASN A 24 5.61 -6.61 5.35
N THR A 25 4.94 -5.69 6.01
CA THR A 25 5.62 -4.66 6.78
C THR A 25 5.02 -4.56 8.16
N LEU A 26 5.86 -4.18 9.11
CA LEU A 26 5.43 -3.80 10.44
C LEU A 26 6.30 -2.64 10.89
N GLY A 27 5.69 -1.62 11.47
CA GLY A 27 6.42 -0.44 11.84
C GLY A 27 5.67 0.48 12.77
N VAL A 28 6.39 1.55 13.08
CA VAL A 28 5.89 2.67 13.87
C VAL A 28 5.95 3.91 13.00
N GLY A 29 4.96 4.77 13.17
CA GLY A 29 4.97 6.08 12.54
C GLY A 29 4.60 7.17 13.53
N TYR A 30 4.83 8.39 13.07
CA TYR A 30 4.54 9.60 13.81
C TYR A 30 3.88 10.62 12.88
N ALA A 31 2.78 11.19 13.34
CA ALA A 31 2.11 12.31 12.72
C ALA A 31 2.15 13.50 13.70
N PRO A 32 2.64 14.69 13.32
CA PRO A 32 2.77 15.83 14.24
C PRO A 32 1.46 16.28 14.90
N ASP A 33 0.33 16.06 14.23
CA ASP A 33 -1.01 16.45 14.67
C ASP A 33 -1.71 15.40 15.54
N LYS A 34 -1.34 14.12 15.43
CA LYS A 34 -2.03 13.00 16.10
C LYS A 34 -1.15 12.14 17.00
N GLY A 35 0.17 12.19 16.83
CA GLY A 35 1.14 11.43 17.61
C GLY A 35 1.58 10.12 16.94
N ALA A 36 1.96 9.15 17.78
CA ALA A 36 2.50 7.88 17.32
C ALA A 36 1.40 6.90 16.89
N TYR A 37 1.70 6.06 15.91
CA TYR A 37 0.80 5.00 15.44
C TYR A 37 1.59 3.74 15.07
N LEU A 38 0.90 2.61 15.07
CA LEU A 38 1.39 1.36 14.50
C LEU A 38 0.85 1.23 13.09
N GLN A 39 1.68 0.76 12.17
CA GLN A 39 1.22 0.38 10.85
C GLN A 39 1.84 -0.92 10.39
N GLY A 40 1.12 -1.63 9.54
CA GLY A 40 1.63 -2.83 8.90
C GLY A 40 0.88 -3.13 7.61
N SER A 41 1.54 -3.91 6.77
CA SER A 41 0.98 -4.38 5.51
C SER A 41 1.15 -5.89 5.45
N LEU A 42 0.24 -6.59 4.78
CA LEU A 42 0.31 -8.02 4.55
C LEU A 42 -0.14 -8.35 3.13
N LEU A 43 0.61 -9.23 2.47
CA LEU A 43 0.10 -10.00 1.34
C LEU A 43 -0.89 -11.03 1.86
N LEU A 44 -2.12 -10.98 1.34
CA LEU A 44 -3.13 -11.95 1.73
C LEU A 44 -2.92 -13.22 0.90
N PRO A 45 -2.98 -14.41 1.53
CA PRO A 45 -2.77 -15.69 0.84
C PRO A 45 -3.92 -16.06 -0.10
N PHE A 46 -4.96 -15.24 -0.15
CA PHE A 46 -6.14 -15.45 -0.96
C PHE A 46 -6.00 -14.71 -2.29
N SER A 47 -5.81 -15.45 -3.38
CA SER A 47 -5.73 -14.90 -4.74
C SER A 47 -6.93 -15.33 -5.57
N PRO A 48 -8.11 -14.71 -5.36
CA PRO A 48 -9.29 -15.04 -6.14
C PRO A 48 -9.03 -14.71 -7.61
N LEU A 49 -9.27 -15.66 -8.49
CA LEU A 49 -9.07 -15.48 -9.94
C LEU A 49 -7.62 -15.13 -10.34
N GLY A 50 -6.63 -15.43 -9.48
CA GLY A 50 -5.22 -15.09 -9.71
C GLY A 50 -4.89 -13.62 -9.45
N ILE A 51 -5.77 -12.87 -8.77
CA ILE A 51 -5.57 -11.47 -8.39
C ILE A 51 -4.81 -11.40 -7.08
N ASP A 52 -3.75 -10.58 -7.04
CA ASP A 52 -3.01 -10.35 -5.80
C ASP A 52 -3.80 -9.43 -4.86
N THR A 53 -3.92 -9.83 -3.60
CA THR A 53 -4.66 -9.06 -2.61
C THR A 53 -3.80 -8.73 -1.39
N GLY A 54 -4.07 -7.57 -0.78
CA GLY A 54 -3.30 -7.07 0.35
C GLY A 54 -4.16 -6.41 1.40
N LEU A 55 -3.59 -6.27 2.59
CA LEU A 55 -4.16 -5.52 3.69
C LEU A 55 -3.11 -4.54 4.20
N ASP A 56 -3.43 -3.24 4.19
CA ASP A 56 -2.71 -2.27 5.01
C ASP A 56 -3.55 -1.98 6.25
N ALA A 57 -2.94 -1.95 7.43
CA ALA A 57 -3.59 -1.65 8.68
C ALA A 57 -2.80 -0.58 9.44
N GLU A 58 -3.53 0.30 10.11
CA GLU A 58 -2.95 1.35 10.94
C GLU A 58 -3.80 1.55 12.20
N ALA A 59 -3.13 1.75 13.33
CA ALA A 59 -3.78 2.01 14.61
C ALA A 59 -3.07 3.16 15.34
N LEU A 60 -3.82 4.23 15.62
CA LEU A 60 -3.33 5.37 16.37
C LEU A 60 -3.15 5.02 17.85
N LEU A 61 -1.97 5.31 18.41
CA LEU A 61 -1.67 5.09 19.82
C LEU A 61 -2.12 6.31 20.63
N SER A 62 -3.43 6.48 20.78
CA SER A 62 -4.03 7.56 21.58
C SER A 62 -5.17 7.06 22.46
N PRO A 63 -5.57 7.83 23.49
CA PRO A 63 -6.76 7.53 24.31
C PRO A 63 -8.06 7.41 23.50
N SER A 64 -8.11 8.03 22.32
CA SER A 64 -9.19 7.92 21.34
C SER A 64 -8.69 7.08 20.16
N PRO A 65 -8.89 5.74 20.17
CA PRO A 65 -8.31 4.89 19.14
C PRO A 65 -8.95 5.16 17.77
N GLU A 66 -8.11 5.43 16.78
CA GLU A 66 -8.47 5.44 15.37
C GLU A 66 -7.81 4.23 14.71
N VAL A 67 -8.62 3.42 14.03
CA VAL A 67 -8.13 2.22 13.33
C VAL A 67 -8.54 2.32 11.87
N TYR A 68 -7.61 1.92 11.01
CA TYR A 68 -7.77 1.92 9.57
C TYR A 68 -7.34 0.58 9.01
N ALA A 69 -8.09 0.11 8.02
CA ALA A 69 -7.77 -1.07 7.24
C ALA A 69 -8.07 -0.80 5.77
N LEU A 70 -7.10 -0.97 4.89
CA LEU A 70 -7.25 -0.91 3.45
C LEU A 70 -7.04 -2.30 2.86
N LEU A 71 -8.14 -2.91 2.41
CA LEU A 71 -8.08 -4.12 1.60
C LEU A 71 -7.84 -3.73 0.16
N LYS A 72 -6.85 -4.33 -0.48
CA LYS A 72 -6.43 -4.03 -1.86
C LYS A 72 -6.62 -5.26 -2.73
N ALA A 73 -7.11 -5.06 -3.94
CA ALA A 73 -7.10 -6.04 -5.02
C ALA A 73 -6.35 -5.44 -6.22
N ASN A 74 -5.22 -6.03 -6.59
CA ASN A 74 -4.36 -5.56 -7.66
C ASN A 74 -4.85 -6.09 -9.00
N LEU A 75 -5.61 -5.29 -9.74
CA LEU A 75 -6.29 -5.73 -10.96
C LEU A 75 -5.38 -5.75 -12.18
N PHE A 76 -4.41 -4.84 -12.21
CA PHE A 76 -3.47 -4.68 -13.32
C PHE A 76 -2.04 -4.59 -12.76
N PRO A 77 -1.42 -5.74 -12.41
CA PRO A 77 -0.01 -5.76 -12.06
C PRO A 77 0.86 -5.49 -13.29
N GLY A 78 1.98 -4.79 -13.12
CA GLY A 78 3.03 -4.70 -14.14
C GLY A 78 2.69 -3.86 -15.37
N LEU A 79 1.88 -2.81 -15.18
CA LEU A 79 1.75 -1.75 -16.17
C LEU A 79 3.09 -1.00 -16.30
N VAL A 80 3.33 -0.37 -17.45
CA VAL A 80 4.53 0.42 -17.69
C VAL A 80 4.13 1.84 -18.07
N LEU A 81 4.62 2.83 -17.33
CA LEU A 81 4.40 4.25 -17.57
C LEU A 81 5.75 4.94 -17.78
N GLY A 82 6.09 5.21 -19.06
CA GLY A 82 7.43 5.64 -19.42
C GLY A 82 8.43 4.51 -19.13
N ASP A 83 9.42 4.79 -18.27
CA ASP A 83 10.44 3.82 -17.85
C ASP A 83 10.15 3.18 -16.47
N PHE A 84 8.97 3.44 -15.90
CA PHE A 84 8.60 2.99 -14.55
C PHE A 84 7.52 1.92 -14.57
N TYR A 85 7.65 0.94 -13.67
CA TYR A 85 6.59 -0.04 -13.43
C TYR A 85 5.49 0.57 -12.57
N THR A 86 4.25 0.19 -12.86
CA THR A 86 3.07 0.66 -12.13
C THR A 86 2.06 -0.45 -11.94
N SER A 87 1.23 -0.31 -10.92
CA SER A 87 0.08 -1.17 -10.66
C SER A 87 -1.16 -0.33 -10.45
N LEU A 88 -2.30 -0.88 -10.84
CA LEU A 88 -3.62 -0.29 -10.63
C LEU A 88 -4.57 -1.34 -10.06
N GLY A 89 -5.31 -0.97 -9.04
CA GLY A 89 -6.22 -1.85 -8.34
C GLY A 89 -7.42 -1.14 -7.76
N LEU A 90 -8.16 -1.88 -6.95
CA LEU A 90 -9.26 -1.37 -6.14
C LEU A 90 -8.94 -1.52 -4.66
N GLY A 91 -9.34 -0.51 -3.89
CA GLY A 91 -9.21 -0.46 -2.44
C GLY A 91 -10.57 -0.39 -1.77
N LEU A 92 -10.71 -1.09 -0.65
CA LEU A 92 -11.76 -0.91 0.34
C LEU A 92 -11.11 -0.41 1.63
N ASP A 93 -11.30 0.87 1.91
CA ASP A 93 -10.85 1.59 3.11
C ASP A 93 -11.95 1.50 4.18
N LEU A 94 -11.64 0.87 5.30
CA LEU A 94 -12.49 0.74 6.48
C LEU A 94 -11.88 1.51 7.65
N ARG A 95 -12.72 2.26 8.37
CA ARG A 95 -12.29 3.15 9.45
C ARG A 95 -13.13 2.96 10.70
N TYR A 96 -12.47 2.98 11.84
CA TYR A 96 -13.09 3.10 13.14
C TYR A 96 -12.92 4.55 13.65
N PRO A 97 -13.97 5.22 14.18
CA PRO A 97 -15.23 4.66 14.70
C PRO A 97 -16.26 4.15 13.68
N LEU A 98 -16.43 4.80 12.52
CA LEU A 98 -17.21 4.24 11.39
C LEU A 98 -16.95 5.01 10.09
N GLY A 99 -16.34 4.35 9.12
CA GLY A 99 -16.18 4.86 7.76
C GLY A 99 -15.86 3.74 6.78
N ALA A 100 -16.34 3.87 5.54
CA ALA A 100 -16.11 2.92 4.46
C ALA A 100 -16.00 3.67 3.13
N HIS A 101 -14.91 3.45 2.40
CA HIS A 101 -14.66 4.08 1.10
C HIS A 101 -14.16 3.05 0.11
N VAL A 102 -14.59 3.17 -1.14
CA VAL A 102 -14.14 2.31 -2.23
C VAL A 102 -13.62 3.16 -3.37
N GLY A 103 -12.54 2.73 -4.00
CA GLY A 103 -12.03 3.39 -5.18
C GLY A 103 -10.67 2.88 -5.62
N PRO A 104 -10.03 3.56 -6.58
CA PRO A 104 -8.78 3.10 -7.14
C PRO A 104 -7.62 3.22 -6.15
N VAL A 105 -6.72 2.26 -6.24
CA VAL A 105 -5.38 2.32 -5.66
C VAL A 105 -4.37 2.18 -6.78
N ALA A 106 -3.30 2.96 -6.74
CA ALA A 106 -2.26 2.93 -7.74
C ALA A 106 -0.90 3.04 -7.10
N SER A 107 0.10 2.48 -7.75
CA SER A 107 1.47 2.60 -7.30
C SER A 107 2.43 2.65 -8.47
N LEU A 108 3.51 3.37 -8.28
CA LEU A 108 4.55 3.64 -9.25
C LEU A 108 5.89 3.31 -8.59
N GLU A 109 6.64 2.41 -9.21
CA GLU A 109 7.96 2.04 -8.74
C GLU A 109 8.98 3.09 -9.14
N LEU A 110 9.82 3.47 -8.18
CA LEU A 110 10.90 4.41 -8.36
C LEU A 110 12.23 3.72 -8.06
N PRO A 111 13.36 4.20 -8.58
CA PRO A 111 14.68 3.72 -8.18
C PRO A 111 14.85 3.81 -6.65
N GLY A 112 14.91 2.66 -5.98
CA GLY A 112 15.04 2.57 -4.53
C GLY A 112 13.78 2.93 -3.73
N GLY A 113 12.60 2.95 -4.34
CA GLY A 113 11.36 3.34 -3.64
C GLY A 113 10.07 3.05 -4.40
N ALA A 114 8.97 3.50 -3.82
CA ALA A 114 7.66 3.44 -4.45
C ALA A 114 6.82 4.67 -4.08
N LEU A 115 6.06 5.19 -5.05
CA LEU A 115 5.01 6.17 -4.84
C LEU A 115 3.67 5.46 -4.93
N SER A 116 2.82 5.59 -3.91
CA SER A 116 1.49 4.97 -3.87
C SER A 116 0.41 6.02 -3.65
N GLY A 117 -0.71 5.89 -4.34
CA GLY A 117 -1.88 6.75 -4.22
C GLY A 117 -3.16 5.94 -4.02
N THR A 118 -4.08 6.49 -3.24
CA THR A 118 -5.41 5.94 -3.03
C THR A 118 -6.45 7.04 -3.18
N LEU A 119 -7.57 6.74 -3.81
CA LEU A 119 -8.73 7.62 -3.87
C LEU A 119 -9.98 6.78 -3.62
N GLY A 120 -10.86 7.21 -2.74
CA GLY A 120 -12.03 6.44 -2.35
C GLY A 120 -13.24 7.32 -2.11
N LEU A 121 -14.36 6.97 -2.73
CA LEU A 121 -15.65 7.60 -2.43
C LEU A 121 -16.41 6.70 -1.47
N GLY A 122 -17.06 7.31 -0.49
CA GLY A 122 -17.84 6.54 0.47
C GLY A 122 -18.44 7.39 1.55
N TYR A 123 -18.54 6.81 2.74
CA TYR A 123 -19.21 7.40 3.87
C TYR A 123 -18.31 7.42 5.08
N GLN A 124 -18.35 8.52 5.83
CA GLN A 124 -17.66 8.69 7.10
C GLN A 124 -18.64 9.28 8.12
N THR A 125 -18.74 8.65 9.29
CA THR A 125 -19.59 9.17 10.36
C THR A 125 -19.11 10.55 10.81
N GLY A 126 -20.06 11.48 10.94
CA GLY A 126 -19.80 12.88 11.30
C GLY A 126 -19.70 13.81 10.09
N SER A 127 -19.22 13.34 8.93
CA SER A 127 -19.10 14.13 7.71
C SER A 127 -20.06 13.71 6.58
N GLY A 128 -20.58 12.49 6.62
CA GLY A 128 -21.51 11.99 5.60
C GLY A 128 -20.77 11.44 4.38
N LEU A 129 -21.18 11.86 3.17
CA LEU A 129 -20.46 11.53 1.94
C LEU A 129 -19.05 12.11 2.02
N HIS A 130 -18.06 11.26 1.80
CA HIS A 130 -16.67 11.59 2.04
C HIS A 130 -15.76 11.06 0.92
N LEU A 131 -14.78 11.88 0.55
CA LEU A 131 -13.72 11.53 -0.40
C LEU A 131 -12.44 11.24 0.40
N ALA A 132 -12.16 9.96 0.61
CA ALA A 132 -10.91 9.49 1.16
C ALA A 132 -9.79 9.59 0.12
N TRP A 133 -8.61 10.02 0.54
CA TRP A 133 -7.44 10.08 -0.33
C TRP A 133 -6.15 9.90 0.46
N GLY A 134 -5.12 9.40 -0.23
CA GLY A 134 -3.81 9.17 0.36
C GLY A 134 -2.73 9.19 -0.71
N LEU A 135 -1.57 9.70 -0.34
CA LEU A 135 -0.35 9.66 -1.13
C LEU A 135 0.82 9.30 -0.20
N GLY A 136 1.61 8.32 -0.60
CA GLY A 136 2.75 7.84 0.17
C GLY A 136 3.97 7.66 -0.71
N LEU A 137 5.13 8.06 -0.19
CA LEU A 137 6.44 7.81 -0.77
C LEU A 137 7.21 6.91 0.20
N ARG A 138 7.59 5.72 -0.27
CA ARG A 138 8.41 4.77 0.47
C ARG A 138 9.82 4.75 -0.14
N LEU A 139 10.83 4.83 0.71
CA LEU A 139 12.24 4.65 0.38
C LEU A 139 12.74 3.36 1.02
N TYR A 140 13.29 2.46 0.20
CA TYR A 140 13.80 1.17 0.66
C TYR A 140 15.26 1.30 1.11
N LEU A 141 15.54 0.83 2.32
CA LEU A 141 16.82 0.89 3.02
C LEU A 141 17.22 -0.49 3.56
N GLU A 142 16.73 -1.57 2.95
CA GLU A 142 16.88 -3.01 3.31
C GLU A 142 17.63 -3.32 4.63
N PRO A 143 16.98 -3.94 5.64
CA PRO A 143 15.61 -4.48 5.66
C PRO A 143 14.55 -3.47 6.12
N LEU A 144 14.92 -2.18 6.17
CA LEU A 144 14.04 -1.11 6.61
C LEU A 144 13.46 -0.35 5.43
N ALA A 145 12.34 0.33 5.64
CA ALA A 145 11.85 1.36 4.74
C ALA A 145 11.42 2.60 5.52
N LEU A 146 11.70 3.76 4.94
CA LEU A 146 11.20 5.05 5.41
C LEU A 146 10.01 5.43 4.55
N GLU A 147 8.88 5.73 5.17
CA GLU A 147 7.67 6.14 4.45
C GLU A 147 7.24 7.53 4.89
N ALA A 148 7.14 8.45 3.95
CA ALA A 148 6.51 9.76 4.14
C ALA A 148 5.18 9.77 3.42
N ALA A 149 4.10 10.14 4.11
CA ALA A 149 2.77 10.10 3.53
C ALA A 149 1.89 11.28 3.98
N THR A 150 0.87 11.54 3.18
CA THR A 150 -0.20 12.50 3.46
C THR A 150 -1.54 11.90 3.03
N SER A 151 -2.62 12.31 3.68
CA SER A 151 -3.95 11.77 3.45
C SER A 151 -5.01 12.72 4.00
N ASP A 152 -6.27 12.41 3.74
CA ASP A 152 -7.39 13.06 4.40
C ASP A 152 -7.40 12.86 5.94
N ARG A 153 -6.70 11.83 6.46
CA ARG A 153 -6.61 11.51 7.89
C ARG A 153 -5.42 12.15 8.60
N PHE A 154 -4.34 12.40 7.86
CA PHE A 154 -3.07 12.91 8.36
C PHE A 154 -2.49 13.89 7.33
N PRO A 155 -2.36 15.19 7.65
CA PRO A 155 -1.73 16.16 6.76
C PRO A 155 -0.30 15.76 6.39
N PHE A 156 0.42 15.16 7.34
CA PHE A 156 1.75 14.59 7.12
C PHE A 156 2.02 13.50 8.16
N ARG A 157 2.65 12.40 7.72
CA ARG A 157 3.11 11.32 8.60
C ARG A 157 4.42 10.73 8.10
N LEU A 158 5.26 10.28 9.03
CA LEU A 158 6.53 9.63 8.76
C LEU A 158 6.60 8.30 9.50
N SER A 159 6.99 7.22 8.82
CA SER A 159 7.07 5.87 9.37
C SER A 159 8.39 5.20 9.11
N LEU A 160 8.81 4.39 10.07
CA LEU A 160 9.88 3.42 9.91
C LEU A 160 9.28 2.02 9.90
N LEU A 161 9.52 1.30 8.82
CA LEU A 161 8.95 -0.02 8.54
C LEU A 161 10.05 -1.07 8.49
N TYR A 162 9.79 -2.22 9.08
CA TYR A 162 10.57 -3.44 8.88
C TYR A 162 9.91 -4.30 7.80
N LEU A 163 10.71 -4.77 6.84
CA LEU A 163 10.31 -5.60 5.71
C LEU A 163 10.60 -7.07 6.02
N PHE A 164 9.65 -7.98 5.79
CA PHE A 164 9.81 -9.41 6.10
C PHE A 164 9.02 -10.38 5.20
#